data_AF-A0A971C3T2-F1
#
_entry.id   AF-A0A971C3T2-F1
#
_cell.length_a   1.000
_cell.length_b   1.000
_cell.length_c   1.000
_cell.angle_alpha   90.00
_cell.angle_beta   90.00
_cell.angle_gamma   90.00
#
_symmetry.space_group_name_H-M   'P 1'
#
loop_
_entity.id
_entity.type
_entity.pdbx_description
1 polymer ?
#
loop_
_entity_poly.entity_id
_entity_poly.type
_entity_poly.pdbx_seq_one_letter_code
_entity_poly.pdbx_strand_id
1 'polypeptide(L)'
;MGNVYSFVYVDYSISRENLLEEIANKGFRGYRVIHQLPISESQLAPNGWRIRVTPDRAEYHHPDHYSDVFEKPFAEWFIFERTEDYGEEHNPSRFSLLFICADGVAAYQALYLENRMAPKILAVIQPGEAFGCNWTDFTSRWQIMARSVFYGTNPQPEYVINGGIGRSEFYRAPIWPEYSEFVKKFNIGAKYFRIWKRSVRAVRDRCELG
;
A
#
# COMPACT_ATOMS: atom_id res chain seq x y z
N MET A 1 -1.77 9.67 19.06
CA MET A 1 -1.45 9.02 17.77
C MET A 1 -1.32 10.11 16.74
N GLY A 2 -0.23 10.14 15.96
CA GLY A 2 -0.08 11.12 14.88
C GLY A 2 -1.02 10.80 13.71
N ASN A 3 -1.29 11.80 12.88
CA ASN A 3 -2.10 11.64 11.67
C ASN A 3 -1.20 11.36 10.45
N VAL A 4 -1.71 10.61 9.47
CA VAL A 4 -1.06 10.39 8.17
C VAL A 4 -1.75 11.26 7.14
N TYR A 5 -0.97 12.05 6.41
CA TYR A 5 -1.47 13.01 5.40
C TYR A 5 -0.91 12.76 3.99
N SER A 6 -0.10 11.72 3.81
CA SER A 6 0.48 11.37 2.53
C SER A 6 0.23 9.90 2.26
N PHE A 7 -0.44 9.64 1.15
CA PHE A 7 -0.86 8.31 0.73
C PHE A 7 -0.18 7.94 -0.57
N VAL A 8 0.28 6.70 -0.67
CA VAL A 8 0.75 6.09 -1.92
C VAL A 8 -0.22 4.97 -2.24
N TYR A 9 -0.81 5.01 -3.43
CA TYR A 9 -1.72 3.97 -3.92
C TYR A 9 -1.16 3.41 -5.24
N VAL A 10 -1.13 2.09 -5.35
CA VAL A 10 -0.49 1.39 -6.46
C VAL A 10 -1.48 0.40 -7.05
N ASP A 11 -1.78 0.53 -8.34
CA ASP A 11 -2.72 -0.32 -9.06
C ASP A 11 -2.45 -0.25 -10.56
N TYR A 12 -2.02 -1.36 -11.15
CA TYR A 12 -1.69 -1.44 -12.59
C TYR A 12 -2.90 -1.63 -13.50
N SER A 13 -4.11 -1.73 -12.95
CA SER A 13 -5.33 -2.00 -13.75
C SER A 13 -6.13 -0.75 -14.09
N ILE A 14 -5.70 0.42 -13.60
CA ILE A 14 -6.41 1.68 -13.77
C ILE A 14 -5.65 2.56 -14.77
N SER A 15 -6.28 2.88 -15.89
CA SER A 15 -5.71 3.80 -16.87
C SER A 15 -5.58 5.22 -16.31
N ARG A 16 -4.70 6.01 -16.92
CA ARG A 16 -4.50 7.40 -16.51
C ARG A 16 -5.77 8.21 -16.70
N GLU A 17 -6.46 8.01 -17.81
CA GLU A 17 -7.70 8.68 -18.16
C GLU A 17 -8.79 8.40 -17.12
N ASN A 18 -8.97 7.12 -16.74
CA ASN A 18 -9.94 6.73 -15.72
C ASN A 18 -9.61 7.35 -14.36
N LEU A 19 -8.34 7.36 -13.95
CA LEU A 19 -7.93 8.01 -12.70
C LEU A 19 -8.29 9.50 -12.71
N LEU A 20 -7.93 10.21 -13.78
CA LEU A 20 -8.18 11.65 -13.88
C LEU A 20 -9.68 11.96 -13.89
N GLU A 21 -10.48 11.13 -14.57
CA GLU A 21 -11.94 11.25 -14.57
C GLU A 21 -12.52 11.04 -13.16
N GLU A 22 -12.10 9.99 -12.46
CA GLU A 22 -12.56 9.70 -11.09
C GLU A 22 -12.18 10.82 -10.11
N ILE A 23 -10.95 11.36 -10.20
CA ILE A 23 -10.52 12.48 -9.36
C ILE A 23 -11.32 13.76 -9.67
N ALA A 24 -11.59 14.05 -10.94
CA ALA A 24 -12.32 15.25 -11.35
C ALA A 24 -13.82 15.17 -11.00
N ASN A 25 -14.46 14.02 -11.21
CA ASN A 25 -15.91 13.88 -11.11
C ASN A 25 -16.39 13.41 -9.74
N LYS A 26 -15.60 12.60 -9.03
CA LYS A 26 -15.96 12.07 -7.71
C LYS A 26 -15.07 12.65 -6.60
N GLY A 27 -13.77 12.67 -6.84
CA GLY A 27 -12.77 13.19 -5.91
C GLY A 27 -12.92 12.64 -4.49
N PHE A 28 -12.59 13.47 -3.51
CA PHE A 28 -12.80 13.18 -2.09
C PHE A 28 -13.80 14.17 -1.51
N ARG A 29 -14.80 13.67 -0.77
CA ARG A 29 -15.86 14.49 -0.20
C ARG A 29 -15.30 15.63 0.65
N GLY A 30 -15.65 16.87 0.29
CA GLY A 30 -15.22 18.07 1.00
C GLY A 30 -13.79 18.52 0.69
N TYR A 31 -13.21 18.01 -0.41
CA TYR A 31 -11.89 18.38 -0.87
C TYR A 31 -11.89 18.75 -2.35
N ARG A 32 -11.01 19.67 -2.72
CA ARG A 32 -10.68 20.02 -4.11
C ARG A 32 -9.20 19.78 -4.38
N VAL A 33 -8.83 19.47 -5.62
CA VAL A 33 -7.43 19.39 -6.04
C VAL A 33 -6.87 20.81 -6.15
N ILE A 34 -5.75 21.08 -5.48
CA ILE A 34 -5.00 22.34 -5.58
C ILE A 34 -3.66 22.19 -6.28
N HIS A 35 -3.20 20.95 -6.43
CA HIS A 35 -2.00 20.63 -7.20
C HIS A 35 -2.18 19.26 -7.84
N GLN A 36 -1.78 19.15 -9.10
CA GLN A 36 -1.64 17.90 -9.83
C GLN A 36 -0.33 17.95 -10.60
N LEU A 37 0.47 16.90 -10.49
CA LEU A 37 1.74 16.78 -11.18
C LEU A 37 1.96 15.34 -11.67
N PRO A 38 2.12 15.11 -12.99
CA PRO A 38 2.62 13.85 -13.49
C PRO A 38 4.05 13.64 -13.00
N ILE A 39 4.36 12.45 -12.50
CA ILE A 39 5.66 12.11 -11.94
C ILE A 39 6.39 11.14 -12.87
N SER A 40 7.61 11.48 -13.25
CA SER A 40 8.46 10.58 -14.04
C SER A 40 9.06 9.46 -13.17
N GLU A 41 9.51 8.39 -13.81
CA GLU A 41 10.27 7.33 -13.14
C GLU A 41 11.50 7.87 -12.40
N SER A 42 12.23 8.80 -13.01
CA SER A 42 13.41 9.44 -12.39
C SER A 42 13.05 10.32 -11.18
N GLN A 43 11.80 10.78 -11.05
CA GLN A 43 11.35 11.48 -9.85
C GLN A 43 10.88 10.50 -8.76
N LEU A 44 10.29 9.36 -9.13
CA LEU A 44 9.90 8.30 -8.18
C LEU A 44 11.12 7.57 -7.59
N ALA A 45 12.08 7.24 -8.45
CA ALA A 45 13.27 6.49 -8.10
C ALA A 45 14.51 7.27 -8.59
N PRO A 46 14.87 8.40 -7.95
CA PRO A 46 15.96 9.28 -8.39
C PRO A 46 17.34 8.61 -8.35
N ASN A 47 17.50 7.56 -7.56
CA ASN A 47 18.72 6.75 -7.48
C ASN A 47 18.68 5.53 -8.43
N GLY A 48 17.66 5.46 -9.29
CA GLY A 48 17.27 4.27 -10.02
C GLY A 48 16.59 3.23 -9.13
N TRP A 49 15.95 2.25 -9.75
CA TRP A 49 15.46 1.05 -9.07
C TRP A 49 16.51 -0.05 -9.23
N ARG A 50 16.85 -0.76 -8.14
CA ARG A 50 17.49 -2.09 -8.22
C ARG A 50 16.61 -3.17 -7.62
N ILE A 51 16.39 -4.27 -8.35
CA ILE A 51 15.63 -5.41 -7.84
C ILE A 51 16.46 -6.05 -6.72
N ARG A 52 15.96 -5.98 -5.48
CA ARG A 52 16.64 -6.56 -4.30
C ARG A 52 16.10 -7.95 -3.99
N VAL A 53 14.81 -8.16 -4.25
CA VAL A 53 14.15 -9.44 -4.08
C VAL A 53 13.58 -9.85 -5.43
N THR A 54 14.08 -10.96 -5.97
CA THR A 54 13.57 -11.55 -7.21
C THR A 54 12.42 -12.51 -6.91
N PRO A 55 11.44 -12.64 -7.81
CA PRO A 55 10.48 -13.75 -7.76
C PRO A 55 11.24 -15.09 -7.69
N ASP A 56 10.73 -16.01 -6.89
CA ASP A 56 11.22 -17.39 -6.86
C ASP A 56 10.16 -18.36 -7.42
N ARG A 57 10.47 -19.65 -7.47
CA ARG A 57 9.57 -20.66 -8.04
C ARG A 57 8.39 -21.01 -7.12
N ALA A 58 8.44 -20.59 -5.85
CA ALA A 58 7.36 -20.80 -4.89
C ALA A 58 6.36 -19.65 -4.89
N GLU A 59 6.56 -18.64 -5.74
CA GLU A 59 5.57 -17.58 -5.93
C GLU A 59 4.25 -18.15 -6.43
N TYR A 60 3.13 -17.54 -6.02
CA TYR A 60 1.80 -18.07 -6.34
C TYR A 60 1.57 -18.15 -7.86
N HIS A 61 1.88 -17.08 -8.57
CA HIS A 61 1.94 -17.02 -10.03
C HIS A 61 3.22 -16.34 -10.52
N HIS A 62 3.38 -16.27 -11.84
CA HIS A 62 4.42 -15.46 -12.46
C HIS A 62 4.00 -13.98 -12.54
N PRO A 63 4.95 -13.02 -12.54
CA PRO A 63 4.63 -11.59 -12.60
C PRO A 63 3.79 -11.16 -13.81
N ASP A 64 3.82 -11.92 -14.90
CA ASP A 64 3.08 -11.67 -16.14
C ASP A 64 1.73 -12.42 -16.22
N HIS A 65 1.33 -13.14 -15.17
CA HIS A 65 0.13 -13.98 -15.19
C HIS A 65 -1.16 -13.22 -15.52
N TYR A 66 -1.23 -11.94 -15.15
CA TYR A 66 -2.37 -11.06 -15.41
C TYR A 66 -2.01 -9.92 -16.38
N SER A 67 -1.09 -10.16 -17.33
CA SER A 67 -0.63 -9.12 -18.27
C SER A 67 -1.76 -8.47 -19.08
N ASP A 68 -2.88 -9.17 -19.28
CA ASP A 68 -4.03 -8.68 -20.04
C ASP A 68 -4.75 -7.49 -19.38
N VAL A 69 -4.58 -7.30 -18.07
CA VAL A 69 -5.16 -6.15 -17.35
C VAL A 69 -4.15 -5.03 -17.11
N PHE A 70 -2.92 -5.16 -17.60
CA PHE A 70 -1.89 -4.16 -17.38
C PHE A 70 -2.14 -2.92 -18.22
N GLU A 71 -2.31 -1.80 -17.52
CA GLU A 71 -2.32 -0.47 -18.11
C GLU A 71 -0.89 0.04 -18.32
N LYS A 72 -0.75 1.01 -19.23
CA LYS A 72 0.54 1.66 -19.47
C LYS A 72 1.03 2.33 -18.18
N PRO A 73 2.27 2.06 -17.71
CA PRO A 73 2.75 2.66 -16.47
C PRO A 73 2.75 4.19 -16.48
N PHE A 74 2.28 4.78 -15.38
CA PHE A 74 2.31 6.23 -15.13
C PHE A 74 2.28 6.49 -13.61
N ALA A 75 2.57 7.72 -13.21
CA ALA A 75 2.32 8.19 -11.86
C ALA A 75 1.79 9.62 -11.84
N GLU A 76 0.84 9.89 -10.95
CA GLU A 76 0.22 11.20 -10.76
C GLU A 76 0.23 11.54 -9.28
N TRP A 77 0.71 12.73 -8.96
CA TRP A 77 0.71 13.26 -7.60
C TRP A 77 -0.32 14.37 -7.45
N PHE A 78 -1.18 14.24 -6.45
CA PHE A 78 -2.24 15.20 -6.15
C PHE A 78 -2.07 15.76 -4.74
N ILE A 79 -2.36 17.04 -4.59
CA ILE A 79 -2.58 17.68 -3.28
C ILE A 79 -4.03 18.15 -3.22
N PHE A 80 -4.72 17.72 -2.17
CA PHE A 80 -6.10 18.08 -1.89
C PHE A 80 -6.17 19.11 -0.77
N GLU A 81 -7.11 20.03 -0.88
CA GLU A 81 -7.43 21.03 0.15
C GLU A 81 -8.90 20.95 0.53
N ARG A 82 -9.18 20.99 1.83
CA ARG A 82 -10.55 20.97 2.37
C ARG A 82 -11.29 22.23 1.90
N THR A 83 -12.52 22.07 1.41
CA THR A 83 -13.34 23.22 0.99
C THR A 83 -13.88 23.96 2.21
N GLU A 84 -14.27 25.22 2.00
CA GLU A 84 -14.78 26.10 3.05
C GLU A 84 -16.11 25.60 3.66
N ASP A 85 -16.83 24.72 2.96
CA ASP A 85 -18.08 24.10 3.44
C ASP A 85 -17.87 23.13 4.62
N TYR A 86 -16.62 22.77 4.93
CA TYR A 86 -16.27 21.77 5.94
C TYR A 86 -15.28 22.34 6.98
N GLY A 87 -15.64 22.24 8.25
CA GLY A 87 -14.82 22.71 9.37
C GLY A 87 -13.65 21.78 9.73
N GLU A 88 -12.92 22.13 10.79
CA GLU A 88 -11.76 21.36 11.27
C GLU A 88 -12.09 19.96 11.74
N GLU A 89 -13.35 19.72 12.13
CA GLU A 89 -13.89 18.44 12.54
C GLU A 89 -14.04 17.43 11.40
N HIS A 90 -14.02 17.87 10.14
CA HIS A 90 -14.22 16.98 9.00
C HIS A 90 -13.05 16.01 8.84
N ASN A 91 -11.84 16.55 8.66
CA ASN A 91 -10.57 15.85 8.35
C ASN A 91 -9.45 16.90 8.16
N PRO A 92 -8.16 16.56 7.94
CA PRO A 92 -7.07 17.55 7.76
C PRO A 92 -7.33 18.65 6.72
N SER A 93 -6.71 19.82 6.90
CA SER A 93 -6.82 20.91 5.93
C SER A 93 -6.28 20.53 4.55
N ARG A 94 -5.21 19.72 4.51
CA ARG A 94 -4.61 19.20 3.27
C ARG A 94 -4.11 17.77 3.45
N PHE A 95 -4.14 17.00 2.37
CA PHE A 95 -3.46 15.72 2.26
C PHE A 95 -2.97 15.51 0.82
N SER A 96 -2.08 14.53 0.64
CA SER A 96 -1.51 14.19 -0.66
C SER A 96 -1.77 12.73 -1.03
N LEU A 97 -1.95 12.49 -2.33
CA LEU A 97 -2.07 11.16 -2.92
C LEU A 97 -1.07 11.05 -4.07
N LEU A 98 -0.16 10.09 -3.98
CA LEU A 98 0.64 9.63 -5.10
C LEU A 98 0.02 8.35 -5.63
N PHE A 99 -0.55 8.40 -6.83
CA PHE A 99 -1.02 7.22 -7.54
C PHE A 99 0.08 6.72 -8.47
N ILE A 100 0.32 5.41 -8.50
CA ILE A 100 1.28 4.77 -9.39
C ILE A 100 0.60 3.59 -10.08
N CYS A 101 0.51 3.65 -11.40
CA CYS A 101 0.13 2.51 -12.22
C CYS A 101 1.36 1.60 -12.40
N ALA A 102 1.53 0.66 -11.48
CA ALA A 102 2.62 -0.30 -11.47
C ALA A 102 2.26 -1.54 -10.62
N ASP A 103 3.14 -2.54 -10.63
CA ASP A 103 3.08 -3.65 -9.68
C ASP A 103 3.36 -3.19 -8.24
N GLY A 104 2.59 -3.72 -7.29
CA GLY A 104 2.67 -3.32 -5.88
C GLY A 104 4.01 -3.68 -5.24
N VAL A 105 4.60 -4.82 -5.61
CA VAL A 105 5.88 -5.29 -5.07
C VAL A 105 7.02 -4.46 -5.64
N ALA A 106 7.01 -4.27 -6.96
CA ALA A 106 7.85 -3.37 -7.72
C ALA A 106 7.91 -1.96 -7.12
N ALA A 107 6.73 -1.34 -6.95
CA ALA A 107 6.62 -0.01 -6.36
C ALA A 107 7.14 0.03 -4.92
N TYR A 108 6.84 -0.99 -4.10
CA TYR A 108 7.37 -1.08 -2.74
C TYR A 108 8.90 -1.18 -2.73
N GLN A 109 9.48 -2.02 -3.59
CA GLN A 109 10.92 -2.17 -3.69
C GLN A 109 11.59 -0.86 -4.13
N ALA A 110 11.05 -0.18 -5.14
CA ALA A 110 11.61 1.06 -5.68
C ALA A 110 11.52 2.24 -4.70
N LEU A 111 10.36 2.44 -4.07
CA LEU A 111 10.13 3.60 -3.22
C LEU A 111 10.75 3.44 -1.83
N TYR A 112 10.59 2.26 -1.23
CA TYR A 112 10.90 2.05 0.18
C TYR A 112 12.17 1.24 0.36
N LEU A 113 12.25 0.04 -0.22
CA LEU A 113 13.37 -0.86 0.02
C LEU A 113 14.70 -0.30 -0.47
N GLU A 114 14.75 0.19 -1.72
CA GLU A 114 16.00 0.72 -2.29
C GLU A 114 16.48 1.98 -1.56
N ASN A 115 15.54 2.77 -1.02
CA ASN A 115 15.84 3.99 -0.28
C ASN A 115 16.05 3.76 1.23
N ARG A 116 16.05 2.51 1.70
CA ARG A 116 16.16 2.15 3.12
C ARG A 116 15.09 2.80 4.00
N MET A 117 13.87 2.83 3.50
CA MET A 117 12.71 3.44 4.13
C MET A 117 11.60 2.41 4.31
N ALA A 118 10.59 2.80 5.09
CA ALA A 118 9.32 2.10 5.16
C ALA A 118 8.19 3.12 5.31
N PRO A 119 6.99 2.82 4.77
CA PRO A 119 5.82 3.62 5.09
C PRO A 119 5.48 3.44 6.57
N LYS A 120 4.89 4.47 7.19
CA LYS A 120 4.40 4.35 8.58
C LYS A 120 3.36 3.23 8.73
N ILE A 121 2.49 3.12 7.74
CA ILE A 121 1.39 2.16 7.65
C ILE A 121 1.43 1.50 6.27
N LEU A 122 1.42 0.17 6.22
CA LEU A 122 1.21 -0.60 4.99
C LEU A 122 -0.20 -1.17 4.97
N ALA A 123 -0.99 -0.83 3.96
CA ALA A 123 -2.35 -1.33 3.80
C ALA A 123 -2.39 -2.46 2.77
N VAL A 124 -2.90 -3.62 3.18
CA VAL A 124 -3.17 -4.78 2.33
C VAL A 124 -4.66 -5.07 2.44
N ILE A 125 -5.44 -4.40 1.59
CA ILE A 125 -6.91 -4.44 1.60
C ILE A 125 -7.35 -5.23 0.38
N GLN A 126 -8.09 -6.31 0.58
CA GLN A 126 -8.45 -7.27 -0.48
C GLN A 126 -7.22 -7.54 -1.36
N PRO A 127 -6.21 -8.26 -0.86
CA PRO A 127 -4.89 -8.42 -1.49
C PRO A 127 -4.93 -8.95 -2.93
N GLY A 128 -6.10 -9.28 -3.46
CA GLY A 128 -6.33 -9.40 -4.88
C GLY A 128 -5.88 -10.73 -5.46
N GLU A 129 -5.38 -11.64 -4.63
CA GLU A 129 -5.12 -13.02 -5.03
C GLU A 129 -6.39 -13.60 -5.67
N ALA A 130 -6.24 -14.14 -6.87
CA ALA A 130 -7.33 -14.51 -7.79
C ALA A 130 -8.12 -13.32 -8.36
N PHE A 131 -9.27 -12.97 -7.77
CA PHE A 131 -10.24 -12.08 -8.41
C PHE A 131 -9.84 -10.60 -8.49
N GLY A 132 -8.80 -10.18 -7.76
CA GLY A 132 -8.23 -8.83 -7.86
C GLY A 132 -6.98 -8.78 -8.73
N CYS A 133 -6.69 -9.87 -9.45
CA CYS A 133 -5.59 -9.99 -10.39
C CYS A 133 -4.21 -9.73 -9.79
N ASN A 134 -4.00 -9.86 -8.47
CA ASN A 134 -2.66 -9.81 -7.88
C ASN A 134 -1.97 -11.16 -8.08
N TRP A 135 -0.80 -11.16 -8.69
CA TRP A 135 -0.10 -12.38 -9.10
C TRP A 135 0.56 -13.14 -7.94
N THR A 136 0.67 -12.53 -6.75
CA THR A 136 1.26 -13.16 -5.56
C THR A 136 0.41 -12.87 -4.32
N ASP A 137 0.44 -13.79 -3.35
CA ASP A 137 -0.31 -13.65 -2.09
C ASP A 137 0.43 -12.72 -1.12
N PHE A 138 -0.01 -11.47 -1.05
CA PHE A 138 0.55 -10.48 -0.11
C PHE A 138 0.34 -10.82 1.37
N THR A 139 -0.52 -11.78 1.69
CA THR A 139 -0.74 -12.23 3.07
C THR A 139 0.27 -13.28 3.52
N SER A 140 0.85 -14.04 2.59
CA SER A 140 1.85 -15.04 2.92
C SER A 140 3.19 -14.41 3.29
N ARG A 141 3.79 -14.90 4.38
CA ARG A 141 5.11 -14.48 4.87
C ARG A 141 6.26 -14.91 3.94
N TRP A 142 5.99 -15.84 3.03
CA TRP A 142 6.98 -16.46 2.13
C TRP A 142 7.00 -15.84 0.73
N GLN A 143 5.95 -15.11 0.37
CA GLN A 143 5.81 -14.47 -0.93
C GLN A 143 6.63 -13.17 -1.04
N ILE A 144 6.86 -12.72 -2.27
CA ILE A 144 7.80 -11.63 -2.57
C ILE A 144 7.50 -10.31 -1.83
N MET A 145 6.22 -9.97 -1.56
CA MET A 145 5.88 -8.75 -0.82
C MET A 145 6.44 -8.80 0.60
N ALA A 146 6.18 -9.89 1.33
CA ALA A 146 6.74 -10.07 2.66
C ALA A 146 8.27 -10.16 2.62
N ARG A 147 8.84 -10.91 1.67
CA ARG A 147 10.30 -10.99 1.49
C ARG A 147 10.92 -9.61 1.25
N SER A 148 10.23 -8.71 0.55
CA SER A 148 10.66 -7.32 0.32
C SER A 148 10.55 -6.45 1.58
N VAL A 149 9.43 -6.54 2.32
CA VAL A 149 9.21 -5.80 3.58
C VAL A 149 10.23 -6.17 4.65
N PHE A 150 10.56 -7.46 4.74
CA PHE A 150 11.48 -8.00 5.75
C PHE A 150 12.90 -8.23 5.22
N TYR A 151 13.29 -7.56 4.14
CA TYR A 151 14.60 -7.75 3.52
C TYR A 151 15.73 -7.16 4.38
N GLY A 152 16.67 -8.01 4.77
CA GLY A 152 17.87 -7.62 5.51
C GLY A 152 17.56 -6.82 6.77
N THR A 153 18.18 -5.64 6.90
CA THR A 153 18.00 -4.71 8.03
C THR A 153 17.12 -3.50 7.66
N ASN A 154 16.33 -3.60 6.59
CA ASN A 154 15.48 -2.50 6.16
C ASN A 154 14.50 -2.09 7.27
N PRO A 155 14.19 -0.79 7.43
CA PRO A 155 13.08 -0.37 8.25
C PRO A 155 11.80 -1.09 7.83
N GLN A 156 10.93 -1.33 8.81
CA GLN A 156 9.66 -2.02 8.60
C GLN A 156 8.52 -1.05 8.96
N PRO A 157 7.34 -1.19 8.32
CA PRO A 157 6.17 -0.46 8.73
C PRO A 157 5.89 -0.61 10.23
N GLU A 158 5.41 0.46 10.86
CA GLU A 158 5.01 0.38 12.27
C GLU A 158 3.65 -0.29 12.41
N TYR A 159 2.78 -0.08 11.43
CA TYR A 159 1.45 -0.66 11.37
C TYR A 159 1.19 -1.34 10.03
N VAL A 160 0.38 -2.38 10.08
CA VAL A 160 -0.24 -3.00 8.91
C VAL A 160 -1.75 -2.94 9.06
N ILE A 161 -2.44 -2.65 7.96
CA ILE A 161 -3.90 -2.74 7.86
C ILE A 161 -4.23 -3.93 6.98
N ASN A 162 -5.10 -4.81 7.48
CA ASN A 162 -5.76 -5.81 6.65
C ASN A 162 -7.28 -5.61 6.68
N GLY A 163 -7.92 -5.85 5.55
CA GLY A 163 -9.37 -5.63 5.44
C GLY A 163 -9.93 -5.87 4.06
N GLY A 164 -11.20 -5.53 3.89
CA GLY A 164 -11.90 -5.69 2.63
C GLY A 164 -13.39 -5.98 2.77
N ILE A 165 -14.00 -6.40 1.66
CA ILE A 165 -15.38 -6.87 1.60
C ILE A 165 -15.45 -8.28 2.18
N GLY A 166 -16.44 -8.53 3.04
CA GLY A 166 -16.68 -9.86 3.60
C GLY A 166 -17.13 -9.78 5.05
N ARG A 167 -16.87 -10.84 5.81
CA ARG A 167 -17.20 -10.88 7.24
C ARG A 167 -16.02 -10.38 8.07
N SER A 168 -16.30 -9.72 9.20
CA SER A 168 -15.25 -9.16 10.08
C SER A 168 -14.27 -10.22 10.59
N GLU A 169 -14.73 -11.47 10.69
CA GLU A 169 -13.99 -12.64 11.15
C GLU A 169 -12.86 -13.03 10.18
N PHE A 170 -12.98 -12.72 8.88
CA PHE A 170 -11.94 -13.00 7.89
C PHE A 170 -10.65 -12.24 8.18
N TYR A 171 -10.76 -11.06 8.79
CA TYR A 171 -9.63 -10.18 9.07
C TYR A 171 -9.18 -10.28 10.53
N ARG A 172 -9.55 -11.35 11.24
CA ARG A 172 -9.36 -11.43 12.70
C ARG A 172 -7.91 -11.59 13.16
N ALA A 173 -7.06 -12.09 12.28
CA ALA A 173 -5.63 -12.24 12.49
C ALA A 173 -4.89 -11.20 11.63
N PRO A 174 -3.67 -10.79 12.04
CA PRO A 174 -2.79 -10.03 11.17
C PRO A 174 -2.37 -10.89 9.97
N ILE A 175 -2.01 -10.25 8.87
CA ILE A 175 -1.49 -10.96 7.68
C ILE A 175 -0.11 -11.56 7.96
N TRP A 176 0.71 -10.93 8.79
CA TRP A 176 2.04 -11.43 9.15
C TRP A 176 2.22 -11.51 10.67
N PRO A 177 2.89 -12.56 11.17
CA PRO A 177 3.03 -12.80 12.61
C PRO A 177 3.81 -11.72 13.36
N GLU A 178 4.67 -10.96 12.68
CA GLU A 178 5.41 -9.83 13.25
C GLU A 178 4.49 -8.67 13.71
N TYR A 179 3.25 -8.60 13.20
CA TYR A 179 2.26 -7.57 13.53
C TYR A 179 1.18 -8.12 14.46
N SER A 180 1.55 -8.50 15.67
CA SER A 180 0.65 -9.21 16.60
C SER A 180 -0.13 -8.30 17.57
N GLU A 181 0.20 -7.02 17.68
CA GLU A 181 -0.46 -6.10 18.61
C GLU A 181 -1.70 -5.48 17.95
N PHE A 182 -2.91 -5.90 18.36
CA PHE A 182 -4.16 -5.32 17.88
C PHE A 182 -4.29 -3.86 18.32
N VAL A 183 -4.58 -2.96 17.37
CA VAL A 183 -4.75 -1.52 17.65
C VAL A 183 -6.22 -1.13 17.58
N LYS A 184 -6.87 -1.38 16.44
CA LYS A 184 -8.24 -0.91 16.20
C LYS A 184 -8.93 -1.73 15.11
N LYS A 185 -10.25 -1.87 15.23
CA LYS A 185 -11.14 -2.33 14.16
C LYS A 185 -12.05 -1.19 13.73
N PHE A 186 -12.37 -1.09 12.45
CA PHE A 186 -13.33 -0.14 11.90
C PHE A 186 -13.95 -0.68 10.61
N ASN A 187 -15.04 -0.06 10.15
CA ASN A 187 -15.73 -0.43 8.93
C ASN A 187 -16.14 0.80 8.13
N ILE A 188 -16.21 0.64 6.81
CA ILE A 188 -16.71 1.65 5.87
C ILE A 188 -17.77 0.95 5.02
N GLY A 189 -19.05 1.24 5.28
CA GLY A 189 -20.15 0.45 4.72
C GLY A 189 -20.00 -1.04 5.07
N ALA A 190 -20.04 -1.90 4.06
CA ALA A 190 -19.87 -3.36 4.19
C ALA A 190 -18.40 -3.85 4.17
N LYS A 191 -17.42 -2.94 4.25
CA LYS A 191 -15.99 -3.27 4.29
C LYS A 191 -15.47 -3.22 5.73
N TYR A 192 -14.68 -4.21 6.13
CA TYR A 192 -14.12 -4.33 7.48
C TYR A 192 -12.59 -4.23 7.46
N PHE A 193 -12.02 -3.54 8.44
CA PHE A 193 -10.59 -3.30 8.53
C PHE A 193 -10.09 -3.51 9.96
N ARG A 194 -8.85 -4.00 10.08
CA ARG A 194 -8.11 -4.06 11.34
C ARG A 194 -6.72 -3.48 11.17
N ILE A 195 -6.29 -2.77 12.20
CA ILE A 195 -4.95 -2.20 12.30
C ILE A 195 -4.18 -3.02 13.32
N TRP A 196 -3.00 -3.44 12.93
CA TRP A 196 -2.07 -4.20 13.74
C TRP A 196 -0.75 -3.45 13.83
N LYS A 197 -0.18 -3.40 15.03
CA LYS A 197 1.12 -2.81 15.30
C LYS A 197 2.17 -3.91 15.33
N ARG A 198 3.35 -3.60 14.82
CA ARG A 198 4.53 -4.47 14.89
C ARG A 198 4.94 -4.68 16.35
N SER A 199 5.11 -5.93 16.76
CA SER A 199 5.56 -6.25 18.12
C SER A 199 7.08 -6.43 18.19
N VAL A 200 7.70 -5.84 19.22
CA VAL A 200 9.15 -5.91 19.45
C VAL A 200 9.57 -7.30 19.95
N ARG A 201 8.66 -8.08 20.56
CA ARG A 201 8.98 -9.40 21.12
C ARG A 201 9.32 -10.45 20.05
N ALA A 202 8.62 -10.46 18.92
CA ALA A 202 8.85 -11.43 17.83
C ALA A 202 10.22 -11.29 17.13
N VAL A 203 10.96 -10.21 17.40
CA VAL A 203 12.33 -10.02 16.88
C VAL A 203 13.37 -10.73 17.76
N ARG A 204 13.13 -10.86 19.07
CA ARG A 204 14.10 -11.44 20.01
C ARG A 204 14.18 -12.97 19.92
N ASP A 205 13.05 -13.63 19.74
CA ASP A 205 13.00 -15.11 19.67
C ASP A 205 13.73 -15.69 18.44
N ARG A 206 14.03 -14.87 17.42
CA ARG A 206 14.86 -15.26 16.27
C ARG A 206 16.36 -15.01 16.46
N CYS A 207 16.76 -14.19 17.43
CA CYS A 207 18.17 -13.96 17.74
C CYS A 207 18.75 -14.98 18.73
N GLU A 208 17.91 -15.77 19.41
CA GLU A 208 18.35 -16.78 20.40
C GLU A 208 18.47 -18.21 19.81
N LEU A 209 18.21 -18.37 18.50
CA LEU A 209 18.29 -19.66 17.79
C LEU A 209 19.33 -19.67 16.66
N GLY A 210 20.26 -18.70 16.65
CA GLY A 210 21.37 -18.59 15.70
C GLY A 210 22.70 -19.03 16.28
#